data_AF-A0A8H7TQU9-F1
#
_entry.id   AF-A0A8H7TQU9-F1
#
_cell.length_a   1.000
_cell.length_b   1.000
_cell.length_c   1.000
_cell.angle_alpha   90.00
_cell.angle_beta   90.00
_cell.angle_gamma   90.00
#
_symmetry.space_group_name_H-M   'P 1'
#
loop_
_entity.id
_entity.type
_entity.pdbx_description
1 polymer ?
#
loop_
_entity_poly.entity_id
_entity_poly.type
_entity_poly.pdbx_seq_one_letter_code
_entity_poly.pdbx_strand_id
1 'polypeptide(L)'
;MFFLYNMERRVTLHPSYFGRNMHELVTSKLLKDVEGTCAGSYYIISIMDTFDISEGRILPGTGLAEFTVGYRAVVWRPFKGETVDAVVYSINPQGFFAQAGPLRLFVSAHLIPGDIKWDPNATPSIH
;
A
#
# COMPACT_ATOMS: atom_id res chain seq x y z
N MET A 1 -10.66 -6.26 0.59
CA MET A 1 -11.47 -5.66 -0.50
C MET A 1 -10.81 -4.40 -1.04
N PHE A 2 -11.06 -4.03 -2.30
CA PHE A 2 -10.57 -2.79 -2.92
C PHE A 2 -11.59 -1.65 -2.82
N PHE A 3 -11.13 -0.42 -2.62
CA PHE A 3 -11.96 0.78 -2.47
C PHE A 3 -11.35 1.96 -3.22
N LEU A 4 -12.19 2.87 -3.67
CA LEU A 4 -11.76 4.23 -4.01
C LEU A 4 -11.84 5.10 -2.76
N TYR A 5 -10.74 5.77 -2.44
CA TYR A 5 -10.66 6.60 -1.25
C TYR A 5 -10.00 7.95 -1.56
N ASN A 6 -10.67 9.03 -1.14
CA ASN A 6 -10.17 10.39 -1.27
C ASN A 6 -9.36 10.73 0.00
N MET A 7 -8.16 11.25 -0.18
CA MET A 7 -7.22 11.57 0.90
C MET A 7 -6.50 12.88 0.60
N GLU A 8 -5.89 13.45 1.63
CA GLU A 8 -5.04 14.64 1.50
C GLU A 8 -3.65 14.34 2.06
N ARG A 9 -2.63 14.92 1.43
CA ARG A 9 -1.26 14.84 1.93
C ARG A 9 -0.50 16.13 1.70
N ARG A 10 0.36 16.45 2.66
CA ARG A 10 1.30 17.55 2.56
C ARG A 10 2.57 17.09 1.85
N VAL A 11 2.98 17.85 0.84
CA VAL A 11 4.16 17.58 0.03
C VAL A 11 5.07 18.81 0.10
N THR A 12 6.34 18.59 0.43
CA THR A 12 7.34 19.65 0.47
C THR A 12 8.19 19.68 -0.81
N LEU A 13 8.49 20.87 -1.30
CA LEU A 13 9.32 21.10 -2.49
C LEU A 13 10.49 22.03 -2.13
N HIS A 14 11.69 21.67 -2.60
CA HIS A 14 12.89 22.48 -2.38
C HIS A 14 12.92 23.70 -3.32
N PRO A 15 13.42 24.88 -2.89
CA PRO A 15 13.47 26.10 -3.70
C PRO A 15 14.11 25.97 -5.07
N SER A 16 15.06 25.06 -5.24
CA SER A 16 15.69 24.78 -6.54
C SER A 16 14.71 24.30 -7.62
N TYR A 17 13.55 23.79 -7.22
CA TYR A 17 12.50 23.29 -8.10
C TYR A 17 11.36 24.31 -8.30
N PHE A 18 11.53 25.53 -7.80
CA PHE A 18 10.53 26.58 -8.01
C PHE A 18 10.53 27.04 -9.46
N GLY A 19 9.34 27.22 -10.02
CA GLY A 19 9.18 27.57 -11.42
C GLY A 19 7.82 27.18 -11.98
N ARG A 20 7.72 27.12 -13.30
CA ARG A 20 6.45 26.86 -14.00
C ARG A 20 5.90 25.44 -13.77
N ASN A 21 6.77 24.49 -13.42
CA ASN A 21 6.41 23.07 -13.33
C ASN A 21 6.21 22.59 -11.88
N MET A 22 6.01 23.50 -10.92
CA MET A 22 5.90 23.13 -9.50
C MET A 22 4.77 22.14 -9.23
N HIS A 23 3.59 22.36 -9.80
CA HIS A 23 2.44 21.45 -9.62
C HIS A 23 2.74 20.04 -10.11
N GLU A 24 3.38 19.90 -11.27
CA GLU A 24 3.78 18.60 -11.83
C GLU A 24 4.82 17.90 -10.94
N LEU A 25 5.79 18.65 -10.41
CA LEU A 25 6.80 18.12 -9.49
C LEU A 25 6.19 17.69 -8.15
N VAL A 26 5.23 18.45 -7.64
CA VAL A 26 4.48 18.12 -6.42
C VAL A 26 3.66 16.84 -6.64
N THR A 27 2.94 16.72 -7.75
CA THR A 27 2.17 15.51 -8.10
C THR A 27 3.09 14.30 -8.28
N SER A 28 4.19 14.46 -8.99
CA SER A 28 5.18 13.39 -9.20
C SER A 28 5.81 12.92 -7.89
N LYS A 29 6.05 13.85 -6.95
CA LYS A 29 6.56 13.53 -5.63
C LYS A 29 5.49 12.81 -4.79
N LEU A 30 4.24 13.26 -4.83
CA LEU A 30 3.13 12.59 -4.15
C LEU A 30 2.99 11.14 -4.61
N LEU A 31 3.00 10.89 -5.93
CA LEU A 31 2.92 9.54 -6.51
C LEU A 31 4.00 8.63 -5.94
N LYS A 32 5.26 9.07 -6.00
CA LYS A 32 6.42 8.31 -5.49
C LYS A 32 6.36 8.04 -3.98
N ASP A 33 5.86 9.00 -3.22
CA ASP A 33 5.87 8.92 -1.76
C ASP A 33 4.72 8.05 -1.21
N VAL A 34 3.66 7.84 -1.99
CA VAL A 34 2.40 7.26 -1.49
C VAL A 34 2.02 5.94 -2.18
N GLU A 35 2.29 5.78 -3.47
CA GLU A 35 1.96 4.53 -4.16
C GLU A 35 2.74 3.34 -3.58
N GLY A 36 2.03 2.22 -3.37
CA GLY A 36 2.60 1.01 -2.78
C GLY A 36 2.82 1.06 -1.27
N THR A 37 2.48 2.16 -0.59
CA THR A 37 2.67 2.28 0.87
C THR A 37 1.52 1.66 1.66
N CYS A 38 1.81 1.24 2.89
CA CYS A 38 0.80 0.79 3.85
C CYS A 38 0.49 1.89 4.86
N ALA A 39 -0.74 2.40 4.84
CA ALA A 39 -1.24 3.42 5.77
C ALA A 39 -1.79 2.80 7.06
N GLY A 40 -1.15 1.73 7.54
CA GLY A 40 -1.52 0.97 8.74
C GLY A 40 -2.72 0.04 8.54
N SER A 41 -3.89 0.60 8.22
CA SER A 41 -5.14 -0.18 8.10
C SER A 41 -5.50 -0.60 6.67
N TYR A 42 -4.83 -0.03 5.67
CA TYR A 42 -5.01 -0.34 4.26
C TYR A 42 -3.72 -0.08 3.48
N TYR A 43 -3.63 -0.71 2.31
CA TYR A 43 -2.56 -0.52 1.35
C TYR A 43 -3.01 0.46 0.26
N ILE A 44 -2.16 1.41 -0.11
CA ILE A 44 -2.41 2.30 -1.24
C ILE A 44 -1.79 1.64 -2.47
N ILE A 45 -2.64 1.19 -3.39
CA ILE A 45 -2.19 0.41 -4.54
C ILE A 45 -1.75 1.33 -5.67
N SER A 46 -2.58 2.29 -6.02
CA SER A 46 -2.25 3.30 -7.04
C SER A 46 -3.11 4.55 -6.86
N ILE A 47 -2.57 5.70 -7.25
CA ILE A 47 -3.27 6.98 -7.29
C ILE A 47 -3.97 7.12 -8.65
N MET A 48 -5.25 7.45 -8.61
CA MET A 48 -6.08 7.65 -9.81
C MET A 48 -5.97 9.07 -10.34
N ASP A 49 -6.21 10.04 -9.45
CA ASP A 49 -6.24 11.46 -9.78
C ASP A 49 -5.85 12.32 -8.59
N THR A 50 -5.25 13.48 -8.86
CA THR A 50 -4.95 14.53 -7.88
C THR A 50 -5.86 15.73 -8.12
N PHE A 51 -6.37 16.33 -7.05
CA PHE A 51 -7.27 17.49 -7.06
C PHE A 51 -6.96 18.42 -5.89
N ASP A 52 -7.55 19.62 -5.87
CA ASP A 52 -7.43 20.58 -4.76
C ASP A 52 -5.99 20.85 -4.30
N ILE A 53 -5.07 21.14 -5.24
CA ILE A 53 -3.70 21.52 -4.90
C ILE A 53 -3.71 22.94 -4.32
N SER A 54 -3.33 23.06 -3.04
CA SER A 54 -3.26 24.35 -2.36
C SER A 54 -2.17 25.24 -2.94
N GLU A 55 -2.25 26.54 -2.64
CA GLU A 55 -1.09 27.42 -2.81
C GLU A 55 0.08 26.95 -1.94
N GLY A 56 1.31 27.14 -2.44
CA GLY A 56 2.52 26.76 -1.74
C GLY A 56 2.84 27.72 -0.60
N ARG A 57 2.94 27.20 0.62
CA ARG A 57 3.34 27.97 1.80
C ARG A 57 4.82 27.74 2.11
N ILE A 58 5.58 28.82 2.28
CA ILE A 58 6.98 28.70 2.71
C ILE A 58 7.05 28.32 4.19
N LEU A 59 7.78 27.24 4.50
CA LEU A 59 8.07 26.81 5.85
C LEU A 59 9.18 27.68 6.45
N PRO A 60 8.93 28.32 7.62
CA PRO A 60 9.94 29.15 8.27
C PRO A 60 11.15 28.32 8.68
N GLY A 61 12.36 28.88 8.51
CA GLY A 61 13.63 28.26 8.90
C GLY A 61 14.26 27.37 7.82
N THR A 62 13.48 26.61 7.05
CA THR A 62 14.01 25.72 5.99
C THR A 62 13.91 26.31 4.59
N GLY A 63 12.97 27.25 4.37
CA GLY A 63 12.71 27.83 3.05
C GLY A 63 12.00 26.89 2.08
N LEU A 64 11.63 25.68 2.50
CA LEU A 64 10.86 24.74 1.67
C LEU A 64 9.45 25.25 1.42
N ALA A 65 8.89 25.01 0.24
CA ALA A 65 7.47 25.22 -0.01
C ALA A 65 6.68 23.96 0.37
N GLU A 66 5.62 24.11 1.15
CA GLU A 66 4.66 23.06 1.49
C GLU A 66 3.37 23.27 0.70
N PHE A 67 2.89 22.20 0.07
CA PHE A 67 1.63 22.14 -0.65
C PHE A 67 0.74 21.07 -0.01
N THR A 68 -0.54 21.34 0.13
CA THR A 68 -1.54 20.32 0.48
C THR A 68 -2.20 19.86 -0.81
N VAL A 69 -2.21 18.55 -1.05
CA VAL A 69 -2.75 17.94 -2.27
C VAL A 69 -3.82 16.94 -1.91
N GLY A 70 -5.03 17.14 -2.44
CA GLY A 70 -6.07 16.12 -2.47
C GLY A 70 -5.78 15.09 -3.55
N TYR A 71 -6.04 13.82 -3.27
CA TYR A 71 -5.89 12.75 -4.26
C TYR A 71 -6.83 11.59 -3.98
N ARG A 72 -7.23 10.92 -5.07
CA ARG A 72 -8.03 9.71 -5.02
C ARG A 72 -7.13 8.53 -5.31
N ALA A 73 -7.21 7.51 -4.48
CA ALA A 73 -6.43 6.30 -4.65
C ALA A 73 -7.31 5.06 -4.62
N VAL A 74 -6.88 4.03 -5.36
CA VAL A 74 -7.33 2.67 -5.16
C VAL A 74 -6.59 2.14 -3.93
N VAL A 75 -7.34 1.86 -2.88
CA VAL A 75 -6.80 1.29 -1.65
C VAL A 75 -7.31 -0.14 -1.49
N TRP A 76 -6.48 -1.01 -0.92
CA TRP A 76 -6.88 -2.36 -0.56
C TRP A 76 -6.88 -2.51 0.96
N ARG A 77 -8.05 -2.82 1.51
CA ARG A 77 -8.28 -2.99 2.94
C ARG A 77 -8.87 -4.39 3.19
N PRO A 78 -8.10 -5.34 3.73
CA PRO A 78 -8.63 -6.64 4.13
C PRO A 78 -9.48 -6.51 5.40
N PHE A 79 -10.52 -7.33 5.54
CA PHE A 79 -11.38 -7.37 6.73
C PHE A 79 -11.32 -8.71 7.47
N LYS A 80 -11.62 -8.67 8.77
CA LYS A 80 -11.79 -9.88 9.57
C LYS A 80 -13.00 -10.67 9.04
N GLY A 81 -12.79 -11.94 8.69
CA GLY A 81 -13.82 -12.81 8.13
C GLY A 81 -14.01 -12.67 6.62
N GLU A 82 -13.22 -11.83 5.94
CA GLU A 82 -13.20 -11.79 4.48
C GLU A 82 -12.51 -13.03 3.91
N THR A 83 -13.11 -13.65 2.89
CA THR A 83 -12.46 -14.71 2.11
C THR A 83 -11.65 -14.08 0.99
N VAL A 84 -10.37 -14.43 0.90
CA VAL A 84 -9.44 -13.90 -0.11
C VAL A 84 -8.64 -15.04 -0.73
N ASP A 85 -8.35 -14.92 -2.02
CA ASP A 85 -7.43 -15.83 -2.71
C ASP A 85 -5.99 -15.46 -2.36
N ALA A 86 -5.17 -16.47 -2.08
CA ALA A 86 -3.78 -16.29 -1.69
C ALA A 86 -2.90 -17.37 -2.30
N VAL A 87 -1.66 -17.01 -2.65
CA VAL A 87 -0.65 -17.93 -3.18
C VAL A 87 0.21 -18.42 -2.03
N VAL A 88 0.22 -19.74 -1.81
CA VAL A 88 1.07 -20.37 -0.79
C VAL A 88 2.52 -20.34 -1.27
N TYR A 89 3.43 -19.89 -0.42
CA TYR A 89 4.86 -19.83 -0.75
C TYR A 89 5.76 -20.58 0.23
N SER A 90 5.25 -20.96 1.42
CA SER A 90 6.00 -21.75 2.39
C SER A 90 5.06 -22.56 3.27
N ILE A 91 5.45 -23.79 3.59
CA ILE A 91 4.69 -24.74 4.40
C ILE A 91 5.60 -25.26 5.50
N ASN A 92 5.09 -25.37 6.72
CA ASN A 92 5.81 -25.90 7.88
C ASN A 92 4.86 -26.71 8.80
N PRO A 93 5.39 -27.43 9.80
CA PRO A 93 4.54 -28.19 10.73
C PRO A 93 3.50 -27.35 11.49
N GLN A 94 3.78 -26.06 11.70
CA GLN A 94 2.91 -25.15 12.43
C GLN A 94 1.77 -24.57 11.57
N GLY A 95 1.82 -24.73 10.25
CA GLY A 95 0.87 -24.14 9.31
C GLY A 95 1.49 -23.81 7.94
N PHE A 96 0.91 -22.83 7.25
CA PHE A 96 1.46 -22.35 5.98
C PHE A 96 1.46 -20.83 5.91
N PHE A 97 2.43 -20.31 5.16
CA PHE A 97 2.49 -18.92 4.78
C PHE A 97 1.97 -18.75 3.35
N ALA A 98 1.07 -17.79 3.18
CA ALA A 98 0.50 -17.42 1.91
C ALA A 98 0.57 -15.91 1.70
N GLN A 99 0.45 -15.49 0.45
CA GLN A 99 0.48 -14.09 0.07
C GLN A 99 -0.76 -13.74 -0.75
N ALA A 100 -1.52 -12.75 -0.28
CA ALA A 100 -2.65 -12.17 -0.99
C ALA A 100 -2.28 -10.73 -1.37
N GLY A 101 -1.77 -10.54 -2.59
CA GLY A 101 -1.22 -9.26 -3.03
C GLY A 101 -0.09 -8.77 -2.09
N PRO A 102 -0.20 -7.59 -1.46
CA PRO A 102 0.82 -7.09 -0.52
C PRO A 102 0.70 -7.67 0.90
N LEU A 103 -0.36 -8.42 1.22
CA LEU A 103 -0.54 -9.02 2.55
C LEU A 103 0.14 -10.37 2.64
N ARG A 104 0.98 -10.53 3.67
CA ARG A 104 1.50 -11.82 4.09
C ARG A 104 0.59 -12.40 5.18
N LEU A 105 0.18 -13.64 4.98
CA LEU A 105 -0.75 -14.37 5.82
C LEU A 105 -0.04 -15.59 6.41
N PHE A 106 -0.40 -15.92 7.64
CA PHE A 106 -0.04 -17.20 8.25
C PHE A 106 -1.32 -17.89 8.70
N VAL A 107 -1.51 -19.13 8.25
CA VAL A 107 -2.63 -19.99 8.66
C VAL A 107 -2.07 -21.09 9.54
N SER A 108 -2.46 -21.08 10.82
CA SER A 108 -2.04 -22.08 11.79
C SER A 108 -2.67 -23.45 11.49
N ALA A 109 -1.91 -24.52 11.70
CA ALA A 109 -2.38 -25.90 11.61
C ALA A 109 -3.62 -26.18 12.48
N HIS A 110 -3.82 -25.45 13.58
CA HIS A 110 -5.03 -25.57 14.41
C HIS A 110 -6.32 -25.11 13.73
N LEU A 111 -6.21 -24.31 12.66
CA LEU A 111 -7.33 -23.80 11.87
C LEU A 111 -7.55 -24.64 10.60
N ILE A 112 -6.72 -25.65 10.36
CA ILE A 112 -6.79 -26.52 9.19
C ILE A 112 -7.63 -27.76 9.54
N PRO A 113 -8.52 -28.22 8.63
CA PRO A 113 -9.23 -29.48 8.78
C PRO A 113 -8.30 -30.67 9.12
N GLY A 114 -8.72 -31.55 10.02
CA GLY A 114 -7.87 -32.62 10.57
C GLY A 114 -7.52 -33.77 9.60
N ASP A 115 -8.16 -33.81 8.44
CA ASP A 115 -7.85 -34.70 7.33
C ASP A 115 -6.61 -34.25 6.54
N ILE A 116 -6.23 -32.97 6.61
CA ILE A 116 -5.04 -32.43 5.96
C ILE A 116 -3.84 -32.58 6.90
N LYS A 117 -2.83 -33.35 6.48
CA LYS A 117 -1.62 -33.60 7.26
C LYS A 117 -0.39 -33.00 6.60
N TRP A 118 0.48 -32.44 7.41
CA TRP A 118 1.80 -32.00 6.95
C TRP A 118 2.68 -33.21 6.61
N ASP A 119 3.34 -33.16 5.45
CA ASP A 119 4.30 -34.16 5.00
C ASP A 119 5.63 -33.47 4.64
N PRO A 120 6.75 -33.78 5.33
CA PRO A 120 8.06 -33.21 5.02
C PRO A 120 8.64 -33.66 3.68
N ASN A 121 8.21 -34.81 3.17
CA ASN A 121 8.79 -35.44 1.98
C ASN A 121 8.00 -35.11 0.71
N ALA A 122 6.83 -34.49 0.85
CA ALA A 122 6.03 -34.04 -0.28
C ALA A 122 6.71 -32.87 -0.98
N THR A 123 6.94 -33.00 -2.28
CA THR A 123 7.38 -31.87 -3.12
C THR A 123 6.14 -31.08 -3.55
N PRO A 124 6.08 -29.76 -3.34
CA PRO A 124 4.97 -28.96 -3.83
C PRO A 124 4.95 -29.01 -5.36
N SER A 125 3.79 -29.29 -5.94
CA SER A 125 3.60 -29.25 -7.40
C SER A 125 3.80 -27.82 -7.90
N ILE A 126 4.80 -27.62 -8.74
CA ILE A 126 5.07 -26.32 -9.38
C ILE A 126 4.07 -26.19 -10.53
N HIS A 127 3.07 -25.32 -10.36
CA HIS A 127 2.19 -24.84 -11.43
C HIS A 127 2.30 -23.32 -11.53
#